data_AF-A0A6J0PMN5-F1
#
_entry.id   AF-A0A6J0PMN5-F1
#
_cell.length_a   1.000
_cell.length_b   1.000
_cell.length_c   1.000
_cell.angle_alpha   90.00
_cell.angle_beta   90.00
_cell.angle_gamma   90.00
#
_symmetry.space_group_name_H-M   'P 1'
#
loop_
_entity.id
_entity.type
_entity.pdbx_description
1 polymer ?
#
loop_
_entity_poly.entity_id
_entity_poly.type
_entity_poly.pdbx_seq_one_letter_code
_entity_poly.pdbx_strand_id
1 'polypeptide(L)'
;MMDGAEGDDLTVDDPASGSHCYAYSLSPGAKVWKIDAIRQRLRMRGFRCNLVYTQTCTRLNVMPLFASRSHALRYLSIRWDIDLSKVVVFVGEQGDTDHEELLPGLHKTLVLKGLVKHGSEKLLRDVDSYKREDVVPVENPNIVSLAEGYDVAEMQSSIEKIGTR
;
A
#
# COMPACT_ATOMS: atom_id res chain seq x y z
N MET A 1 -9.91 -23.20 -12.04
CA MET A 1 -11.20 -22.54 -11.71
C MET A 1 -11.04 -21.95 -10.32
N MET A 2 -10.89 -20.62 -10.21
CA MET A 2 -10.84 -19.94 -8.91
C MET A 2 -12.24 -19.38 -8.66
N ASP A 3 -13.03 -20.09 -7.87
CA ASP A 3 -14.32 -19.60 -7.39
C ASP A 3 -14.09 -18.28 -6.68
N GLY A 4 -14.75 -17.25 -7.19
CA GLY A 4 -14.73 -15.94 -6.59
C GLY A 4 -15.69 -15.80 -5.43
N ALA A 5 -15.59 -14.67 -4.74
CA ALA A 5 -16.68 -14.17 -3.92
C ALA A 5 -17.98 -14.31 -4.73
N GLU A 6 -18.96 -15.04 -4.19
CA GLU A 6 -20.33 -14.93 -4.67
C GLU A 6 -20.76 -13.47 -4.48
N GLY A 7 -21.63 -12.95 -5.35
CA GLY A 7 -21.98 -11.52 -5.39
C GLY A 7 -22.56 -10.93 -4.11
N ASP A 8 -22.83 -11.76 -3.09
CA ASP A 8 -23.40 -11.41 -1.79
C ASP A 8 -22.34 -11.03 -0.73
N ASP A 9 -21.05 -11.22 -1.01
CA ASP A 9 -19.95 -11.03 -0.06
C ASP A 9 -19.41 -9.58 0.00
N LEU A 10 -19.82 -8.72 -0.95
CA LEU A 10 -19.36 -7.33 -1.09
C LEU A 10 -20.57 -6.39 -1.10
N THR A 11 -20.61 -5.49 -0.13
CA THR A 11 -21.67 -4.48 0.01
C THR A 11 -21.10 -3.09 -0.25
N VAL A 12 -21.88 -2.20 -0.85
CA VAL A 12 -21.46 -0.80 -1.01
C VAL A 12 -21.48 -0.13 0.36
N ASP A 13 -20.36 0.49 0.73
CA ASP A 13 -20.24 1.28 1.95
C ASP A 13 -20.50 2.75 1.59
N ASP A 14 -21.79 3.13 1.52
CA ASP A 14 -22.20 4.49 1.19
C ASP A 14 -21.60 5.55 2.13
N PRO A 15 -21.53 5.35 3.47
CA PRO A 15 -20.89 6.30 4.37
C PRO A 15 -19.41 6.54 4.11
N ALA A 16 -18.67 5.51 3.67
CA ALA A 16 -17.25 5.63 3.34
C ALA A 16 -17.00 6.05 1.89
N SER A 17 -18.03 6.02 1.04
CA SER A 17 -17.95 6.45 -0.35
C SER A 17 -18.05 7.97 -0.46
N GLY A 18 -17.33 8.53 -1.43
CA GLY A 18 -17.30 9.97 -1.73
C GLY A 18 -17.53 10.24 -3.21
N SER A 19 -17.41 11.50 -3.62
CA SER A 19 -17.64 11.91 -5.02
C SER A 19 -16.73 11.22 -6.04
N HIS A 20 -15.54 10.80 -5.62
CA HIS A 20 -14.52 10.21 -6.50
C HIS A 20 -13.96 8.89 -5.99
N CYS A 21 -14.45 8.38 -4.86
CA CYS A 21 -13.98 7.14 -4.25
C CYS A 21 -15.18 6.27 -3.91
N TYR A 22 -15.19 5.02 -4.37
CA TYR A 22 -16.20 4.04 -3.99
C TYR A 22 -15.60 3.06 -3.00
N ALA A 23 -16.25 2.91 -1.86
CA ALA A 23 -15.87 1.97 -0.82
C ALA A 23 -16.83 0.78 -0.82
N TYR A 24 -16.28 -0.41 -0.67
CA TYR A 24 -17.03 -1.65 -0.53
C TYR A 24 -16.62 -2.34 0.76
N SER A 25 -17.59 -2.68 1.59
CA SER A 25 -17.40 -3.45 2.82
C SER A 25 -17.55 -4.94 2.53
N LEU A 26 -16.66 -5.73 3.12
CA LEU A 26 -16.61 -7.18 2.97
C LEU A 26 -17.18 -7.88 4.20
N SER A 27 -18.00 -8.90 3.95
CA SER A 27 -18.52 -9.75 5.01
C SER A 27 -17.39 -10.56 5.67
N PRO A 28 -17.41 -10.77 7.00
CA PRO A 28 -16.41 -11.60 7.68
C PRO A 28 -16.39 -13.02 7.10
N GLY A 29 -15.24 -13.48 6.63
CA GLY A 29 -15.08 -14.81 6.04
C GLY A 29 -15.36 -14.90 4.53
N ALA A 30 -15.71 -13.78 3.89
CA ALA A 30 -15.89 -13.68 2.44
C ALA A 30 -14.65 -14.16 1.67
N LYS A 31 -14.86 -14.82 0.53
CA LYS A 31 -13.75 -15.26 -0.33
C LYS A 31 -13.28 -14.13 -1.24
N VAL A 32 -12.40 -13.30 -0.72
CA VAL A 32 -11.97 -12.07 -1.38
C VAL A 32 -11.08 -12.32 -2.60
N TRP A 33 -11.27 -11.54 -3.65
CA TRP A 33 -10.34 -11.52 -4.80
C TRP A 33 -9.09 -10.70 -4.52
N LYS A 34 -7.98 -11.19 -5.04
CA LYS A 34 -6.73 -10.43 -5.08
C LYS A 34 -6.87 -9.20 -5.96
N ILE A 35 -6.17 -8.12 -5.61
CA ILE A 35 -6.22 -6.84 -6.31
C ILE A 35 -5.86 -7.00 -7.79
N ASP A 36 -4.84 -7.78 -8.13
CA ASP A 36 -4.44 -7.98 -9.53
C ASP A 36 -5.53 -8.65 -10.39
N ALA A 37 -6.26 -9.62 -9.83
CA ALA A 37 -7.39 -10.25 -10.51
C ALA A 37 -8.56 -9.28 -10.72
N ILE A 38 -8.88 -8.45 -9.71
CA ILE A 38 -9.90 -7.39 -9.82
C ILE A 38 -9.47 -6.38 -10.89
N ARG A 39 -8.23 -5.91 -10.81
CA ARG A 39 -7.62 -4.94 -11.72
C ARG A 39 -7.65 -5.44 -13.16
N GLN A 40 -7.31 -6.70 -13.40
CA GLN A 40 -7.38 -7.31 -14.73
C GLN A 40 -8.81 -7.29 -15.27
N ARG A 41 -9.81 -7.71 -14.48
CA ARG A 41 -11.22 -7.71 -14.90
C ARG A 41 -11.76 -6.32 -15.19
N LEU A 42 -11.42 -5.33 -14.36
CA LEU A 42 -11.82 -3.93 -14.57
C LEU A 42 -11.17 -3.37 -15.84
N ARG A 43 -9.88 -3.65 -16.08
CA ARG A 43 -9.17 -3.24 -17.30
C ARG A 43 -9.77 -3.84 -18.56
N MET A 44 -10.19 -5.12 -18.53
CA MET A 44 -10.88 -5.76 -19.67
C MET A 44 -12.21 -5.07 -20.02
N ARG A 45 -12.81 -4.36 -19.06
CA ARG A 45 -14.02 -3.56 -19.25
C ARG A 45 -13.74 -2.07 -19.52
N GLY A 46 -12.48 -1.69 -19.69
CA GLY A 46 -12.06 -0.30 -19.94
C GLY A 46 -11.89 0.56 -18.69
N PHE A 47 -12.09 0.01 -17.49
CA PHE A 47 -11.93 0.76 -16.24
C PHE A 47 -10.48 0.71 -15.75
N ARG A 48 -9.88 1.90 -15.56
CA ARG A 48 -8.55 2.07 -14.98
C ARG A 48 -8.68 2.85 -13.68
N CYS A 49 -8.43 2.16 -12.56
CA CYS A 49 -8.57 2.70 -11.22
C CYS A 49 -7.43 2.21 -10.34
N ASN A 50 -7.20 2.92 -9.24
CA ASN A 50 -6.40 2.41 -8.14
C ASN A 50 -7.31 1.63 -7.19
N LEU A 51 -6.82 0.51 -6.68
CA LEU A 51 -7.56 -0.40 -5.79
C LEU A 51 -6.71 -0.62 -4.55
N VAL A 52 -7.29 -0.38 -3.38
CA VAL A 52 -6.58 -0.51 -2.10
C VAL A 52 -7.50 -1.18 -1.08
N TYR A 53 -7.03 -2.28 -0.50
CA TYR A 53 -7.68 -2.86 0.67
C TYR A 53 -7.24 -2.09 1.91
N THR A 54 -8.21 -1.74 2.75
CA THR A 54 -8.02 -1.05 4.02
C THR A 54 -8.66 -1.79 5.17
N GLN A 55 -8.31 -1.41 6.40
CA GLN A 55 -8.89 -1.97 7.63
C GLN A 55 -8.71 -3.49 7.72
N THR A 56 -7.50 -4.00 7.50
CA THR A 56 -7.22 -5.44 7.63
C THR A 56 -8.07 -6.26 6.64
N CYS A 57 -8.19 -5.78 5.39
CA CYS A 57 -8.94 -6.41 4.30
C CYS A 57 -10.47 -6.42 4.41
N THR A 58 -11.07 -5.70 5.37
CA THR A 58 -12.54 -5.64 5.48
C THR A 58 -13.15 -4.61 4.55
N ARG A 59 -12.36 -3.70 3.97
CA ARG A 59 -12.84 -2.67 3.04
C ARG A 59 -11.99 -2.57 1.79
N LEU A 60 -12.63 -2.58 0.62
CA LEU A 60 -12.02 -2.30 -0.68
C LEU A 60 -12.35 -0.89 -1.13
N ASN A 61 -11.32 -0.06 -1.36
CA ASN A 61 -11.48 1.27 -1.94
C ASN A 61 -11.13 1.25 -3.42
N VAL A 62 -12.03 1.78 -4.24
CA VAL A 62 -11.87 2.00 -5.68
C VAL A 62 -11.71 3.49 -5.91
N MET A 63 -10.50 3.90 -6.27
CA MET A 63 -10.12 5.30 -6.42
C MET A 63 -9.69 5.61 -7.86
N PRO A 64 -9.66 6.89 -8.28
CA PRO A 64 -9.18 7.27 -9.59
C PRO A 64 -7.73 6.81 -9.79
N LEU A 65 -7.34 6.56 -11.04
CA LEU A 65 -6.03 5.99 -11.37
C LEU A 65 -4.85 6.75 -10.74
N PHE A 66 -4.92 8.08 -10.69
CA PHE A 66 -3.86 8.94 -10.16
C PHE A 66 -3.95 9.18 -8.64
N ALA A 67 -5.02 8.71 -7.99
CA ALA A 67 -5.11 8.74 -6.54
C ALA A 67 -4.30 7.56 -5.98
N SER A 68 -3.01 7.80 -5.76
CA SER A 68 -2.12 6.88 -5.04
C SER A 68 -1.17 7.65 -4.14
N ARG A 69 -0.60 6.95 -3.15
CA ARG A 69 0.34 7.55 -2.18
C ARG A 69 1.61 8.04 -2.86
N SER A 70 2.13 7.28 -3.82
CA SER A 70 3.29 7.67 -4.64
C SER A 70 3.02 8.93 -5.48
N HIS A 71 1.84 9.05 -6.09
CA HIS A 71 1.45 10.26 -6.81
C HIS A 71 1.27 11.45 -5.86
N ALA A 72 0.75 11.24 -4.66
CA ALA A 72 0.61 12.28 -3.64
C ALA A 72 1.97 12.83 -3.19
N LEU A 73 2.96 11.97 -2.91
CA LEU A 73 4.33 12.39 -2.59
C LEU A 73 4.99 13.15 -3.75
N ARG A 74 4.81 12.67 -4.98
CA ARG A 74 5.32 13.37 -6.16
C ARG A 74 4.65 14.73 -6.34
N TYR A 75 3.35 14.81 -6.15
CA TYR A 75 2.61 16.07 -6.21
C TYR A 75 3.10 17.05 -5.14
N LEU A 76 3.30 16.56 -3.90
CA LEU A 76 3.86 17.35 -2.81
C LEU A 76 5.23 17.93 -3.18
N SER A 77 6.13 17.10 -3.71
CA SER A 77 7.45 17.51 -4.18
C SER A 77 7.39 18.62 -5.23
N ILE A 78 6.55 18.46 -6.25
CA ILE A 78 6.46 19.43 -7.36
C ILE A 78 5.79 20.73 -6.92
N ARG A 79 4.73 20.66 -6.12
CA ARG A 79 3.90 21.82 -5.78
C ARG A 79 4.47 22.67 -4.66
N TRP A 80 5.25 22.08 -3.77
CA TRP A 80 5.88 22.77 -2.64
C TRP A 80 7.41 22.80 -2.72
N ASP A 81 7.98 22.41 -3.86
CA ASP A 81 9.43 22.35 -4.06
C ASP A 81 10.17 21.56 -2.97
N ILE A 82 9.55 20.44 -2.54
CA ILE A 82 10.12 19.57 -1.51
C ILE A 82 11.05 18.55 -2.19
N ASP A 83 12.31 18.58 -1.77
CA ASP A 83 13.31 17.60 -2.15
C ASP A 83 13.04 16.26 -1.45
N LEU A 84 12.48 15.30 -2.19
CA LEU A 84 12.14 13.98 -1.65
C LEU A 84 13.36 13.23 -1.12
N SER A 85 14.58 13.50 -1.60
CA SER A 85 15.79 12.83 -1.09
C SER A 85 16.09 13.15 0.38
N LYS A 86 15.52 14.24 0.90
CA LYS A 86 15.64 14.68 2.30
C LYS A 86 14.42 14.30 3.14
N VAL A 87 13.40 13.69 2.55
CA VAL A 87 12.19 13.26 3.24
C VAL A 87 12.37 11.83 3.72
N VAL A 88 12.04 11.60 4.99
CA VAL A 88 11.94 10.24 5.56
C VAL A 88 10.46 9.87 5.67
N VAL A 89 10.09 8.74 5.06
CA VAL A 89 8.75 8.16 5.11
C VAL A 89 8.76 6.94 6.01
N PHE A 90 7.85 6.91 6.97
CA PHE A 90 7.65 5.78 7.87
C PHE A 90 6.58 4.86 7.27
N VAL A 91 6.91 3.58 7.15
CA VAL A 91 5.97 2.57 6.64
C VAL A 91 5.94 1.39 7.60
N GLY A 92 4.74 0.85 7.88
CA GLY A 92 4.64 -0.44 8.54
C GLY A 92 5.09 -1.56 7.61
N GLU A 93 5.73 -2.61 8.11
CA GLU A 93 6.02 -3.81 7.32
C GLU A 93 4.74 -4.48 6.79
N GLN A 94 3.70 -4.48 7.62
CA GLN A 94 2.36 -4.99 7.31
C GLN A 94 1.32 -3.88 7.49
N GLY A 95 0.18 -4.00 6.80
CA GLY A 95 -0.93 -3.05 6.88
C GLY A 95 -1.66 -2.84 5.55
N ASP A 96 -2.07 -1.61 5.28
CA ASP A 96 -2.88 -1.23 4.11
C ASP A 96 -2.01 -0.92 2.87
N THR A 97 -0.98 -1.76 2.66
CA THR A 97 -0.08 -1.80 1.49
C THR A 97 0.83 -0.59 1.29
N ASP A 98 0.97 0.27 2.30
CA ASP A 98 1.88 1.43 2.28
C ASP A 98 3.32 1.01 1.97
N HIS A 99 3.74 -0.12 2.55
CA HIS A 99 5.05 -0.70 2.30
C HIS A 99 5.26 -0.91 0.80
N GLU A 100 4.37 -1.65 0.14
CA GLU A 100 4.50 -2.02 -1.26
C GLU A 100 4.42 -0.82 -2.23
N GLU A 101 3.57 0.16 -1.91
CA GLU A 101 3.39 1.33 -2.78
C GLU A 101 4.50 2.37 -2.66
N LEU A 102 5.16 2.46 -1.50
CA LEU A 102 6.13 3.52 -1.19
C LEU A 102 7.59 3.05 -1.21
N LEU A 103 7.86 1.75 -1.25
CA LEU A 103 9.23 1.25 -1.43
C LEU A 103 9.94 1.77 -2.70
N PRO A 104 9.30 1.91 -3.87
CA PRO A 104 9.93 2.53 -5.03
C PRO A 104 9.86 4.06 -4.92
N GLY A 105 10.98 4.71 -4.58
CA GLY A 105 11.03 6.17 -4.50
C GLY A 105 12.42 6.76 -4.29
N LEU A 106 12.50 8.09 -4.44
CA LEU A 106 13.68 8.89 -4.08
C LEU A 106 13.77 9.17 -2.59
N HIS A 107 12.67 9.01 -1.87
CA HIS A 107 12.62 9.26 -0.44
C HIS A 107 13.35 8.17 0.34
N LYS A 108 13.74 8.54 1.55
CA LYS A 108 14.32 7.65 2.55
C LYS A 108 13.17 6.94 3.26
N THR A 109 13.24 5.63 3.44
CA THR A 109 12.14 4.83 3.98
C THR A 109 12.57 4.10 5.25
N LEU A 110 11.84 4.33 6.33
CA LEU A 110 12.00 3.62 7.59
C LEU A 110 10.85 2.62 7.74
N VAL A 111 11.18 1.33 7.76
CA VAL A 111 10.22 0.22 7.86
C VAL A 111 10.08 -0.19 9.33
N LEU A 112 8.87 -0.05 9.86
CA LEU A 112 8.51 -0.36 11.23
C LEU A 112 7.91 -1.77 11.30
N LYS A 113 8.65 -2.71 11.88
CA LYS A 113 8.21 -4.11 12.03
C LYS A 113 7.37 -4.28 13.29
N GLY A 114 6.43 -5.23 13.26
CA GLY A 114 5.61 -5.60 14.41
C GLY A 114 4.52 -4.60 14.83
N LEU A 115 4.33 -3.49 14.10
CA LEU A 115 3.27 -2.52 14.39
C LEU A 115 1.86 -3.11 14.20
N VAL A 116 1.68 -3.91 13.15
CA VAL A 116 0.42 -4.53 12.78
C VAL A 116 0.69 -6.01 12.54
N LYS A 117 -0.14 -6.89 13.12
CA LYS A 117 0.03 -8.35 13.05
C LYS A 117 -0.41 -8.96 11.72
N HIS A 118 -1.38 -8.33 11.07
CA HIS A 118 -2.00 -8.79 9.82
C HIS A 118 -2.36 -7.57 8.98
N GLY A 119 -1.94 -7.54 7.72
CA GLY A 119 -2.37 -6.54 6.77
C GLY A 119 -3.05 -7.13 5.54
N SER A 120 -3.07 -6.34 4.48
CA SER A 120 -3.67 -6.70 3.20
C SER A 120 -2.67 -7.15 2.14
N GLU A 121 -1.42 -7.36 2.52
CA GLU A 121 -0.34 -7.80 1.64
C GLU A 121 -0.65 -9.11 0.90
N LYS A 122 -1.34 -10.05 1.55
CA LYS A 122 -1.71 -11.35 0.96
C LYS A 122 -2.74 -11.22 -0.17
N LEU A 123 -3.50 -10.13 -0.21
CA LEU A 123 -4.52 -9.86 -1.21
C LEU A 123 -4.01 -9.00 -2.36
N LEU A 124 -2.75 -8.59 -2.37
CA LEU A 124 -2.22 -7.73 -3.44
C LEU A 124 -2.03 -8.48 -4.75
N ARG A 125 -1.18 -9.51 -4.73
CA ARG A 125 -0.59 -10.10 -5.93
C ARG A 125 -1.04 -11.53 -6.16
N ASP A 126 -1.30 -11.87 -7.43
CA ASP A 126 -1.58 -13.25 -7.80
C ASP A 126 -0.31 -14.12 -7.89
N VAL A 127 -0.46 -15.44 -7.92
CA VAL A 127 0.66 -16.40 -7.97
C VAL A 127 1.54 -16.17 -9.21
N ASP A 128 0.90 -15.75 -10.32
CA ASP A 128 1.58 -15.46 -11.59
C ASP A 128 2.04 -14.00 -11.73
N SER A 129 1.87 -13.18 -10.69
CA SER A 129 2.30 -11.78 -10.68
C SER A 129 3.76 -11.64 -10.26
N TYR A 130 4.38 -10.51 -10.60
CA TYR A 130 5.75 -10.20 -10.19
C TYR A 130 5.88 -10.19 -8.66
N LYS A 131 7.05 -10.54 -8.14
CA LYS A 131 7.32 -10.45 -6.70
C LYS A 131 7.86 -9.07 -6.37
N ARG A 132 7.80 -8.72 -5.09
CA ARG A 132 8.33 -7.42 -4.62
C ARG A 132 9.82 -7.27 -4.94
N GLU A 133 10.57 -8.35 -4.80
CA GLU A 133 12.02 -8.37 -5.06
C GLU A 133 12.35 -8.11 -6.54
N ASP A 134 11.39 -8.29 -7.45
CA ASP A 134 11.54 -7.99 -8.87
C ASP A 134 11.46 -6.47 -9.15
N VAL A 135 10.90 -5.69 -8.23
CA VAL A 135 10.67 -4.23 -8.40
C VAL A 135 11.65 -3.41 -7.58
N VAL A 136 11.99 -3.85 -6.38
CA VAL A 136 12.84 -3.10 -5.45
C VAL A 136 14.03 -3.98 -5.05
N PRO A 137 15.27 -3.50 -5.25
CA PRO A 137 16.46 -4.22 -4.81
C PRO A 137 16.38 -4.54 -3.32
N VAL A 138 16.72 -5.77 -2.96
CA VAL A 138 16.75 -6.23 -1.56
C VAL A 138 17.69 -5.38 -0.71
N GLU A 139 18.77 -4.89 -1.30
CA GLU A 139 19.72 -3.98 -0.67
C GLU A 139 19.59 -2.57 -1.27
N ASN A 140 18.74 -1.75 -0.66
CA ASN A 140 18.63 -0.33 -1.00
C ASN A 140 19.15 0.52 0.16
N PRO A 141 20.18 1.36 -0.02
CA PRO A 141 20.73 2.19 1.05
C PRO A 141 19.73 3.22 1.61
N ASN A 142 18.65 3.51 0.88
CA ASN A 142 17.61 4.44 1.32
C ASN A 142 16.54 3.76 2.19
N ILE A 143 16.63 2.45 2.40
CA ILE A 143 15.63 1.68 3.16
C ILE A 143 16.29 1.08 4.40
N VAL A 144 15.76 1.40 5.58
CA VAL A 144 16.18 0.80 6.86
C VAL A 144 14.97 0.21 7.54
N SER A 145 15.12 -0.98 8.11
CA SER A 145 14.06 -1.62 8.88
C SER A 145 14.42 -1.65 10.37
N LEU A 146 13.47 -1.25 11.21
CA LEU A 146 13.55 -1.40 12.66
C LEU A 146 12.95 -2.73 13.11
N ALA A 147 13.59 -3.36 14.10
CA ALA A 147 13.07 -4.57 14.73
C ALA A 147 11.85 -4.25 15.61
N GLU A 148 11.09 -5.27 15.99
CA GLU A 148 9.94 -5.09 16.89
C GLU A 148 10.38 -4.55 18.26
N GLY A 149 9.52 -3.75 18.90
CA GLY A 149 9.79 -3.18 20.22
C GLY A 149 10.72 -1.97 20.21
N TYR A 150 10.89 -1.33 19.05
CA TYR A 150 11.70 -0.12 18.90
C TYR A 150 11.22 1.02 19.79
N ASP A 151 12.17 1.83 20.26
CA ASP A 151 11.89 3.05 21.01
C ASP A 151 12.16 4.31 20.18
N VAL A 152 11.92 5.48 20.78
CA VAL A 152 12.11 6.78 20.13
C VAL A 152 13.59 7.04 19.82
N ALA A 153 14.50 6.56 20.67
CA ALA A 153 15.94 6.75 20.48
C ALA A 153 16.46 5.91 19.31
N GLU A 154 15.98 4.68 19.16
CA GLU A 154 16.30 3.80 18.04
C GLU A 154 15.79 4.38 16.71
N MET A 155 14.57 4.93 16.69
CA MET A 155 14.03 5.66 15.54
C MET A 155 14.92 6.84 15.16
N GLN A 156 15.27 7.69 16.13
CA GLN A 156 16.12 8.84 15.89
C GLN A 156 17.50 8.44 15.35
N SER A 157 18.15 7.45 15.96
CA SER A 157 19.46 6.96 15.51
C SER A 157 19.41 6.40 14.09
N SER A 158 18.30 5.80 13.69
CA SER A 158 18.12 5.23 12.36
C SER A 158 17.87 6.31 11.32
N ILE A 159 17.11 7.34 11.66
CA ILE A 159 16.92 8.53 10.83
C ILE A 159 18.28 9.22 10.59
N GLU A 160 19.10 9.37 11.62
CA GLU A 160 20.44 9.97 11.49
C GLU A 160 21.36 9.14 10.58
N LYS A 161 21.35 7.81 10.71
CA LYS A 161 22.12 6.91 9.83
C LYS A 161 21.70 7.02 8.36
N ILE A 162 20.40 7.19 8.10
CA ILE A 162 19.86 7.35 6.76
C ILE A 162 20.10 8.79 6.24
N GLY A 163 20.04 9.79 7.12
CA GLY A 163 20.16 11.21 6.81
C GLY A 163 21.58 11.71 6.57
N THR A 164 22.59 11.02 7.11
CA THR A 164 24.02 11.37 6.99
C THR A 164 24.69 10.93 5.68
N ARG A 165 23.94 10.25 4.80
CA ARG A 165 24.35 9.90 3.43
C ARG A 165 23.72 10.82 2.39
#